data_AF-A0A6I3EHB4-F1
#
_entry.id   AF-A0A6I3EHB4-F1
#
_cell.length_a   1.000
_cell.length_b   1.000
_cell.length_c   1.000
_cell.angle_alpha   90.00
_cell.angle_beta   90.00
_cell.angle_gamma   90.00
#
_symmetry.space_group_name_H-M   'P 1'
#
loop_
_entity.id
_entity.type
_entity.pdbx_description
1 polymer ?
#
loop_
_entity_poly.entity_id
_entity_poly.type
_entity_poly.pdbx_seq_one_letter_code
_entity_poly.pdbx_strand_id
1 'polypeptide(L)'
;MLKRILVALTLLSLIPLSTLPASAAQSKAKIGIIYDVGGRGDNSINDATAVGVAAAKKKFNLSNLDVRELVTSGTSFDRENRIEFLVKAKYDLVIGVGPT
;
A
#
# COMPACT_ATOMS: atom_id res chain seq x y z
N MET A 1 10.19 56.07 -21.58
CA MET A 1 10.47 55.49 -20.25
C MET A 1 9.38 54.56 -19.74
N LEU A 2 8.09 54.89 -19.92
CA LEU A 2 6.94 54.06 -19.50
C LEU A 2 6.91 52.61 -20.05
N LYS A 3 7.30 52.41 -21.31
CA LYS A 3 7.37 51.07 -21.94
C LYS A 3 8.44 50.15 -21.32
N ARG A 4 9.51 50.71 -20.75
CA ARG A 4 10.58 49.94 -20.08
C ARG A 4 10.15 49.47 -18.68
N ILE A 5 9.33 50.28 -18.00
CA ILE A 5 8.74 49.95 -16.70
C ILE A 5 7.67 48.86 -16.86
N LEU A 6 6.87 48.91 -17.94
CA LEU A 6 5.86 47.89 -18.22
C LEU A 6 6.49 46.51 -18.54
N VAL A 7 7.58 46.48 -19.30
CA VAL A 7 8.33 45.24 -19.61
C VAL A 7 8.97 44.65 -18.34
N ALA A 8 9.50 45.50 -17.45
CA ALA A 8 10.08 45.05 -16.18
C ALA A 8 9.02 44.45 -15.24
N LEU A 9 7.79 44.98 -15.25
CA LEU A 9 6.70 44.46 -14.40
C LEU A 9 6.13 43.14 -14.95
N THR A 10 6.11 42.95 -16.27
CA THR A 10 5.71 41.67 -16.87
C THR A 10 6.74 40.55 -16.67
N LEU A 11 8.03 40.89 -16.55
CA LEU A 11 9.10 39.90 -16.33
C LEU A 11 9.09 39.34 -14.89
N LEU A 12 8.52 40.06 -13.92
CA LEU A 12 8.41 39.62 -12.54
C LEU A 12 7.25 38.63 -12.30
N SER A 13 6.34 38.47 -13.27
CA SER A 13 5.22 37.52 -13.21
C SER A 13 5.58 36.08 -13.63
N LEU A 14 6.82 35.86 -14.09
CA LEU A 14 7.32 34.55 -14.54
C LEU A 14 8.22 33.85 -13.52
N ILE A 15 8.10 34.19 -12.22
CA ILE A 15 8.76 33.42 -11.17
C ILE A 15 7.83 32.25 -10.83
N PRO A 16 8.16 30.98 -11.17
CA PRO A 16 7.41 29.86 -10.66
C PRO A 16 7.58 29.83 -9.13
N LEU A 17 6.50 30.12 -8.40
CA LEU A 17 6.43 30.06 -6.93
C LEU A 17 6.42 28.61 -6.42
N SER A 18 7.30 27.77 -6.95
CA SER A 18 7.33 26.33 -6.71
C SER A 18 8.62 25.95 -5.99
N THR A 19 8.78 26.42 -4.76
CA THR A 19 9.77 25.90 -3.79
C THR A 19 9.15 25.58 -2.44
N LEU A 20 7.82 25.40 -2.37
CA LEU A 20 7.25 24.68 -1.24
C LEU A 20 7.74 23.23 -1.34
N PRO A 21 8.40 22.69 -0.29
CA PRO A 21 8.71 21.27 -0.28
C PRO A 21 7.37 20.53 -0.38
N ALA A 22 7.16 19.86 -1.52
CA ALA A 22 6.09 18.90 -1.61
C ALA A 22 6.36 17.89 -0.50
N SER A 23 5.51 17.87 0.53
CA SER A 23 5.56 16.82 1.54
C SER A 23 5.37 15.51 0.79
N ALA A 24 6.46 14.77 0.58
CA ALA A 24 6.41 13.48 -0.05
C ALA A 24 5.49 12.63 0.83
N ALA A 25 4.28 12.35 0.34
CA ALA A 25 3.33 11.53 1.06
C ALA A 25 4.04 10.24 1.45
N GLN A 26 4.12 9.96 2.76
CA GLN A 26 4.73 8.75 3.29
C GLN A 26 4.13 7.55 2.54
N SER A 27 4.96 6.74 1.87
CA SER A 27 4.44 5.59 1.13
C SER A 27 3.74 4.65 2.11
N LYS A 28 2.50 4.30 1.81
CA LYS A 28 1.73 3.36 2.64
C LYS A 28 2.35 1.97 2.53
N ALA A 29 2.43 1.27 3.65
CA ALA A 29 2.93 -0.10 3.67
C ALA A 29 1.96 -1.04 2.91
N LYS A 30 2.52 -1.91 2.08
CA LYS A 30 1.80 -2.97 1.39
C LYS A 30 1.87 -4.27 2.18
N ILE A 31 0.73 -4.83 2.54
CA ILE A 31 0.62 -6.03 3.37
C ILE A 31 -0.02 -7.16 2.59
N GLY A 32 0.65 -8.30 2.54
CA GLY A 32 0.14 -9.53 1.97
C GLY A 32 -0.22 -10.52 3.07
N ILE A 33 -1.42 -11.07 3.01
CA ILE A 33 -1.89 -12.14 3.89
C ILE A 33 -2.03 -13.41 3.04
N ILE A 34 -1.43 -14.51 3.48
CA ILE A 34 -1.57 -15.83 2.85
C ILE A 34 -2.23 -16.76 3.84
N TYR A 35 -3.49 -17.11 3.61
CA TYR A 35 -4.19 -18.17 4.32
C TYR A 35 -3.75 -19.52 3.77
N ASP A 36 -3.47 -20.48 4.65
CA ASP A 36 -3.08 -21.84 4.26
C ASP A 36 -4.21 -22.51 3.49
N VAL A 37 -5.35 -22.77 4.13
CA VAL A 37 -6.56 -23.34 3.51
C VAL A 37 -7.82 -22.70 4.09
N GLY A 38 -8.93 -22.77 3.33
CA GLY A 38 -10.26 -22.36 3.76
C GLY A 38 -10.57 -20.86 3.68
N GLY A 39 -9.61 -19.98 4.00
CA GLY A 39 -9.83 -18.53 3.99
C GLY A 39 -10.94 -18.09 4.96
N ARG A 40 -11.55 -16.92 4.69
CA ARG A 40 -12.59 -16.31 5.54
C ARG A 40 -13.88 -17.15 5.60
N GLY A 41 -14.65 -16.99 6.66
CA GLY A 41 -15.88 -17.72 6.94
C GLY A 41 -15.66 -19.01 7.75
N ASP A 42 -14.47 -19.19 8.33
CA ASP A 42 -14.11 -20.34 9.15
C ASP A 42 -14.56 -20.22 10.61
N ASN A 43 -15.11 -19.07 11.01
CA ASN A 43 -15.43 -18.72 12.40
C ASN A 43 -14.26 -18.94 13.37
N SER A 44 -13.03 -18.86 12.87
CA SER A 44 -11.81 -19.24 13.57
C SER A 44 -10.67 -18.29 13.18
N ILE A 45 -9.46 -18.81 13.01
CA ILE A 45 -8.22 -18.03 12.84
C ILE A 45 -8.27 -17.14 11.60
N ASN A 46 -8.87 -17.59 10.49
CA ASN A 46 -8.90 -16.79 9.27
C ASN A 46 -9.80 -15.56 9.43
N ASP A 47 -10.96 -15.73 10.08
CA ASP A 47 -11.85 -14.63 10.45
C ASP A 47 -11.26 -13.71 11.52
N ALA A 48 -10.54 -14.25 12.51
CA ALA A 48 -9.80 -13.45 13.48
C ALA A 48 -8.72 -12.58 12.80
N THR A 49 -8.00 -13.15 11.83
CA THR A 49 -7.03 -12.43 11.01
C THR A 49 -7.70 -11.31 10.23
N ALA A 50 -8.85 -11.58 9.62
CA ALA A 50 -9.63 -10.59 8.90
C ALA A 50 -10.04 -9.38 9.77
N VAL A 51 -10.39 -9.61 11.03
CA VAL A 51 -10.65 -8.54 12.01
C VAL A 51 -9.38 -7.72 12.26
N GLY A 52 -8.23 -8.37 12.44
CA GLY A 52 -6.93 -7.71 12.59
C GLY A 52 -6.56 -6.86 11.37
N VAL A 53 -6.77 -7.38 10.16
CA VAL A 53 -6.55 -6.66 8.90
C VAL A 53 -7.45 -5.41 8.83
N ALA A 54 -8.72 -5.54 9.19
CA ALA A 54 -9.64 -4.40 9.21
C ALA A 54 -9.20 -3.31 10.22
N ALA A 55 -8.70 -3.72 11.39
CA ALA A 55 -8.15 -2.79 12.38
C ALA A 55 -6.88 -2.10 11.86
N ALA A 56 -5.97 -2.85 11.22
CA ALA A 56 -4.75 -2.31 10.63
C ALA A 56 -5.05 -1.31 9.50
N LYS A 57 -6.01 -1.62 8.61
CA LYS A 57 -6.45 -0.70 7.56
C LYS A 57 -6.88 0.66 8.12
N LYS A 58 -7.68 0.64 9.20
CA LYS A 58 -8.12 1.87 9.88
C LYS A 58 -6.95 2.60 10.55
N LYS A 59 -6.12 1.89 11.32
CA LYS A 59 -5.03 2.47 12.10
C LYS A 59 -3.94 3.13 11.24
N PHE A 60 -3.62 2.51 10.10
CA PHE A 60 -2.53 2.96 9.22
C PHE A 60 -3.04 3.62 7.93
N ASN A 61 -4.35 3.91 7.85
CA ASN A 61 -5.00 4.53 6.70
C ASN A 61 -4.73 3.79 5.38
N LEU A 62 -4.71 2.45 5.42
CA LEU A 62 -4.46 1.57 4.28
C LEU A 62 -5.75 1.34 3.49
N SER A 63 -5.62 1.31 2.18
CA SER A 63 -6.71 1.00 1.25
C SER A 63 -6.79 -0.51 0.96
N ASN A 64 -7.80 -0.89 0.18
CA ASN A 64 -7.89 -2.26 -0.35
C ASN A 64 -6.82 -2.58 -1.39
N LEU A 65 -6.09 -1.58 -1.91
CA LEU A 65 -4.97 -1.80 -2.81
C LEU A 65 -3.67 -2.06 -2.05
N ASP A 66 -3.59 -1.56 -0.82
CA ASP A 66 -2.42 -1.71 0.05
C ASP A 66 -2.42 -3.07 0.76
N VAL A 67 -3.57 -3.74 0.89
CA VAL A 67 -3.68 -5.07 1.51
C VAL A 67 -4.21 -6.09 0.52
N ARG A 68 -3.50 -7.20 0.36
CA ARG A 68 -3.94 -8.33 -0.47
C ARG A 68 -4.01 -9.60 0.36
N GLU A 69 -5.15 -10.28 0.23
CA GLU A 69 -5.41 -11.57 0.86
C GLU A 69 -5.38 -12.66 -0.22
N LEU A 70 -4.66 -13.75 0.02
CA LEU A 70 -4.53 -14.93 -0.83
C LEU A 70 -4.85 -16.18 -0.01
N VAL A 71 -5.40 -17.20 -0.66
CA VAL A 71 -5.62 -18.53 -0.07
C VAL A 71 -4.81 -19.53 -0.87
N THR A 72 -4.16 -20.47 -0.20
CA THR A 72 -3.45 -21.57 -0.87
C THR A 72 -4.32 -22.83 -0.96
N SER A 73 -3.84 -23.80 -1.73
CA SER A 73 -4.34 -25.17 -1.80
C SER A 73 -3.84 -26.06 -0.67
N GLY A 74 -3.00 -25.55 0.23
CA GLY A 74 -2.34 -26.30 1.29
C GLY A 74 -1.08 -27.05 0.87
N THR A 75 -0.76 -27.07 -0.43
CA THR A 75 0.46 -27.73 -0.95
C THR A 75 1.68 -26.83 -0.79
N SER A 76 2.85 -27.42 -0.50
CA SER A 76 4.11 -26.66 -0.35
C SER A 76 4.44 -25.83 -1.60
N PHE A 77 4.21 -26.39 -2.78
CA PHE A 77 4.44 -25.71 -4.05
C PHE A 77 3.57 -24.46 -4.21
N ASP A 78 2.28 -24.55 -3.88
CA ASP A 78 1.40 -23.39 -3.98
C ASP A 78 1.72 -22.35 -2.90
N ARG A 79 2.04 -22.76 -1.66
CA ARG A 79 2.52 -21.85 -0.61
C ARG A 79 3.73 -21.04 -1.07
N GLU A 80 4.73 -21.69 -1.64
CA GLU A 80 5.93 -21.05 -2.19
C GLU A 80 5.58 -20.07 -3.32
N ASN A 81 4.75 -20.49 -4.27
CA ASN A 81 4.32 -19.63 -5.38
C ASN A 81 3.57 -18.37 -4.91
N ARG A 82 2.73 -18.46 -3.87
CA ARG A 82 2.01 -17.30 -3.32
C ARG A 82 2.94 -16.34 -2.60
N ILE A 83 3.91 -16.86 -1.86
CA ILE A 83 4.96 -16.04 -1.23
C ILE A 83 5.76 -15.33 -2.32
N GLU A 84 6.25 -16.06 -3.32
CA GLU A 84 7.05 -15.51 -4.41
C GLU A 84 6.27 -14.42 -5.18
N PHE A 85 4.98 -14.65 -5.44
CA PHE A 85 4.10 -13.66 -6.07
C PHE A 85 4.08 -12.33 -5.29
N LEU A 86 3.91 -12.36 -3.96
CA LEU A 86 3.87 -11.15 -3.13
C LEU A 86 5.24 -10.47 -3.04
N VAL A 87 6.32 -11.24 -2.97
CA VAL A 87 7.70 -10.72 -2.97
C VAL A 87 8.01 -10.02 -4.29
N LYS A 88 7.69 -10.64 -5.44
CA LYS A 88 7.85 -10.03 -6.77
C LYS A 88 7.00 -8.77 -6.92
N ALA A 89 5.81 -8.75 -6.33
CA ALA A 89 4.93 -7.59 -6.30
C ALA A 89 5.35 -6.49 -5.28
N LYS A 90 6.49 -6.66 -4.60
CA LYS A 90 7.05 -5.68 -3.64
C LYS A 90 6.10 -5.34 -2.50
N TYR A 91 5.46 -6.36 -1.91
CA TYR A 91 4.79 -6.20 -0.62
C TYR A 91 5.82 -6.07 0.49
N ASP A 92 5.62 -5.11 1.40
CA ASP A 92 6.56 -4.78 2.48
C ASP A 92 6.51 -5.79 3.64
N LEU A 93 5.32 -6.37 3.87
CA LEU A 93 5.08 -7.38 4.89
C LEU A 93 4.25 -8.53 4.30
N VAL A 94 4.68 -9.76 4.52
CA VAL A 94 3.93 -10.97 4.17
C VAL A 94 3.66 -11.77 5.46
N ILE A 95 2.39 -12.10 5.70
CA ILE A 95 1.92 -12.83 6.88
C ILE A 95 1.29 -14.15 6.42
N GLY A 96 1.86 -15.28 6.83
CA GLY A 96 1.25 -16.60 6.67
C GLY A 96 0.29 -16.92 7.82
N VAL A 97 -0.88 -17.44 7.49
CA VAL A 97 -1.96 -17.75 8.44
C VAL A 97 -2.43 -19.17 8.21
N GLY A 98 -2.19 -20.05 9.17
CA GLY A 98 -2.60 -21.43 9.09
C GLY A 98 -1.97 -22.26 10.21
N PRO A 99 -2.42 -23.50 10.38
CA PRO A 99 -1.74 -24.44 11.27
C PRO A 99 -0.31 -24.67 10.77
N THR A 100 0.62 -24.83 11.72
CA THR A 100 2.01 -25.24 11.46
C THR A 100 2.07 -26.61 10.83
#